data_AF-A0A7V8T0G8-F1
#
_entry.id   AF-A0A7V8T0G8-F1
#
_cell.length_a   1.000
_cell.length_b   1.000
_cell.length_c   1.000
_cell.angle_alpha   90.00
_cell.angle_beta   90.00
_cell.angle_gamma   90.00
#
_symmetry.space_group_name_H-M   'P 1'
#
loop_
_entity.id
_entity.type
_entity.pdbx_description
1 polymer ?
#
loop_
_entity_poly.entity_id
_entity_poly.type
_entity_poly.pdbx_seq_one_letter_code
_entity_poly.pdbx_strand_id
1 'polypeptide(L)'
;MSDISSIAESTYRREFGRIIAKLIRICGSIDLAEDALQDAFASALTSWREKGVPDDPAAWIIAVAFRKLISEARREQTKRTKRDAFSHEWLKTAPRDGAMEEPSMDGPDDRLRLIFTCCHPALSREAQIALTLRTLGGLTTVEIAKSFLASEPTIAQRIVRAKRKITEARIPYAVPPAEQLPIRLASVQAVIYLIFNEGYAATSGDHLIRRELCQEAIRLARVLCQLLPGEPENLGLLALMLLHDSRAGARVNPSGQLVPLEEQDRSLWDQSEIEEGLDIAEKALSTLRVGPYQLQAAIAALHAQAPTAADTDWVRIAGLYEKLLGFNRSAVVG
;
A
#
# COMPACT_ATOMS: atom_id res chain seq x y z
N MET A 1 -27.54 13.13 -4.52
CA MET A 1 -26.24 13.25 -5.23
C MET A 1 -25.07 13.16 -4.26
N SER A 2 -25.07 13.93 -3.17
CA SER A 2 -24.00 13.91 -2.14
C SER A 2 -23.74 12.50 -1.56
N ASP A 3 -24.80 11.77 -1.22
CA ASP A 3 -24.69 10.47 -0.52
C ASP A 3 -24.06 9.35 -1.37
N ILE A 4 -24.52 9.18 -2.62
CA ILE A 4 -23.96 8.17 -3.54
C ILE A 4 -22.50 8.47 -3.91
N SER A 5 -22.16 9.74 -4.10
CA SER A 5 -20.78 10.15 -4.38
C SER A 5 -19.87 9.84 -3.19
N SER A 6 -20.35 10.09 -1.96
CA SER A 6 -19.64 9.75 -0.72
C SER A 6 -19.45 8.24 -0.55
N ILE A 7 -20.46 7.43 -0.87
CA ILE A 7 -20.36 5.96 -0.82
C ILE A 7 -19.36 5.44 -1.87
N ALA A 8 -19.39 5.99 -3.09
CA ALA A 8 -18.43 5.62 -4.13
C ALA A 8 -17.00 6.02 -3.75
N GLU A 9 -16.82 7.20 -3.17
CA GLU A 9 -15.52 7.70 -2.71
C GLU A 9 -14.97 6.89 -1.54
N SER A 10 -15.79 6.59 -0.53
CA SER A 10 -15.38 5.73 0.59
C SER A 10 -15.04 4.30 0.14
N THR A 11 -15.84 3.73 -0.78
CA THR A 11 -15.54 2.43 -1.39
C THR A 11 -14.22 2.47 -2.16
N TYR A 12 -13.96 3.54 -2.92
CA TYR A 12 -12.70 3.74 -3.62
C TYR A 12 -11.53 3.78 -2.63
N ARG A 13 -11.59 4.64 -1.61
CA ARG A 13 -10.50 4.81 -0.63
C ARG A 13 -10.16 3.50 0.09
N ARG A 14 -11.18 2.71 0.46
CA ARG A 14 -11.01 1.46 1.19
C ARG A 14 -10.55 0.29 0.32
N GLU A 15 -11.13 0.14 -0.87
CA GLU A 15 -11.01 -1.11 -1.65
C GLU A 15 -10.10 -0.99 -2.89
N PHE A 16 -9.76 0.22 -3.34
CA PHE A 16 -9.06 0.46 -4.62
C PHE A 16 -7.86 -0.46 -4.82
N GLY A 17 -6.92 -0.48 -3.87
CA GLY A 17 -5.71 -1.29 -3.96
C GLY A 17 -5.98 -2.80 -4.12
N ARG A 18 -7.13 -3.30 -3.65
CA ARG A 18 -7.47 -4.76 -3.60
C ARG A 18 -8.10 -5.13 -4.91
N ILE A 19 -9.03 -4.29 -5.36
CA ILE A 19 -9.68 -4.42 -6.65
C ILE A 19 -8.63 -4.35 -7.76
N ILE A 20 -7.76 -3.33 -7.75
CA ILE A 20 -6.77 -3.15 -8.82
C ILE A 20 -5.75 -4.29 -8.89
N ALA A 21 -5.21 -4.74 -7.74
CA ALA A 21 -4.28 -5.86 -7.72
C ALA A 21 -4.88 -7.13 -8.33
N LYS A 22 -6.14 -7.42 -7.99
CA LYS A 22 -6.88 -8.56 -8.52
C LYS A 22 -7.15 -8.44 -10.02
N LEU A 23 -7.54 -7.27 -10.50
CA LEU A 23 -7.74 -7.02 -11.93
C LEU A 23 -6.42 -7.21 -12.70
N ILE A 24 -5.30 -6.70 -12.16
CA ILE A 24 -3.96 -6.85 -12.75
C ILE A 24 -3.54 -8.32 -12.81
N ARG A 25 -3.81 -9.11 -11.76
CA ARG A 25 -3.54 -10.57 -11.79
C ARG A 25 -4.15 -11.25 -13.01
N ILE A 26 -5.32 -10.77 -13.42
CA ILE A 26 -6.17 -11.47 -14.39
C ILE A 26 -5.89 -10.99 -15.81
N CYS A 27 -5.76 -9.67 -16.01
CA CYS A 27 -5.46 -9.13 -17.34
C CYS A 27 -3.95 -9.05 -17.63
N GLY A 28 -3.10 -9.13 -16.60
CA GLY A 28 -1.64 -9.00 -16.72
C GLY A 28 -1.16 -7.58 -17.04
N SER A 29 -2.01 -6.56 -16.90
CA SER A 29 -1.71 -5.18 -17.32
C SER A 29 -2.27 -4.16 -16.33
N ILE A 30 -1.40 -3.28 -15.84
CA ILE A 30 -1.79 -2.16 -14.96
C ILE A 30 -2.76 -1.21 -15.67
N ASP A 31 -2.48 -0.84 -16.92
CA ASP A 31 -3.30 0.15 -17.65
C ASP A 31 -4.72 -0.38 -17.92
N LEU A 32 -4.84 -1.58 -18.50
CA LEU A 32 -6.15 -2.22 -18.70
C LEU A 32 -6.96 -2.36 -17.40
N ALA A 33 -6.29 -2.70 -16.29
CA ALA A 33 -6.94 -2.83 -14.99
C ALA A 33 -7.43 -1.47 -14.46
N GLU A 34 -6.62 -0.40 -14.58
CA GLU A 34 -6.99 0.94 -14.15
C GLU A 34 -8.15 1.49 -14.98
N ASP A 35 -8.09 1.35 -16.30
CA ASP A 35 -9.15 1.80 -17.20
C ASP A 35 -10.47 1.09 -16.88
N ALA A 36 -10.44 -0.24 -16.74
CA ALA A 36 -11.64 -1.02 -16.41
C ALA A 36 -12.23 -0.64 -15.04
N LEU A 37 -11.37 -0.33 -14.07
CA LEU A 37 -11.79 0.09 -12.74
C LEU A 37 -12.41 1.49 -12.73
N GLN A 38 -11.78 2.46 -13.40
CA GLN A 38 -12.31 3.83 -13.53
C GLN A 38 -13.70 3.81 -14.19
N ASP A 39 -13.82 3.05 -15.27
CA ASP A 39 -15.07 2.85 -15.96
C ASP A 39 -16.16 2.17 -15.10
N ALA A 40 -15.77 1.26 -14.21
CA ALA A 40 -16.69 0.62 -13.28
C ALA A 40 -17.20 1.62 -12.23
N PHE A 41 -16.34 2.47 -11.69
CA PHE A 41 -16.74 3.56 -10.79
C PHE A 41 -17.63 4.60 -11.49
N ALA A 42 -17.32 4.96 -12.74
CA ALA A 42 -18.20 5.81 -13.55
C ALA A 42 -19.59 5.18 -13.73
N SER A 43 -19.64 3.87 -13.97
CA SER A 43 -20.89 3.12 -14.09
C SER A 43 -21.67 3.05 -12.78
N ALA A 44 -20.98 2.97 -11.63
CA ALA A 44 -21.60 2.99 -10.30
C ALA A 44 -22.34 4.32 -10.04
N LEU A 45 -21.71 5.45 -10.35
CA LEU A 45 -22.32 6.77 -10.13
C LEU A 45 -23.65 6.96 -10.88
N THR A 46 -23.80 6.34 -12.05
CA THR A 46 -25.05 6.33 -12.80
C THR A 46 -26.01 5.24 -12.28
N SER A 47 -25.55 3.99 -12.17
CA SER A 47 -26.42 2.85 -11.84
C SER A 47 -26.97 2.91 -10.42
N TRP A 48 -26.17 3.32 -9.43
CA TRP A 48 -26.61 3.38 -8.04
C TRP A 48 -27.63 4.50 -7.81
N ARG A 49 -27.58 5.55 -8.65
CA ARG A 49 -28.58 6.62 -8.65
C ARG A 49 -29.95 6.12 -9.10
N GLU A 50 -29.98 5.24 -10.08
CA GLU A 50 -31.23 4.73 -10.65
C GLU A 50 -31.79 3.52 -9.90
N LYS A 51 -30.91 2.63 -9.42
CA LYS A 51 -31.27 1.30 -8.91
C LYS A 51 -31.00 1.11 -7.42
N GLY A 52 -30.42 2.10 -6.76
CA GLY A 52 -29.92 2.00 -5.39
C GLY A 52 -28.51 1.43 -5.32
N VAL A 53 -27.88 1.62 -4.16
CA VAL A 53 -26.55 1.09 -3.85
C VAL A 53 -26.70 -0.42 -3.52
N PRO A 54 -25.89 -1.31 -4.13
CA PRO A 54 -25.87 -2.73 -3.79
C PRO A 54 -25.44 -2.98 -2.34
N ASP A 55 -25.82 -4.13 -1.77
CA ASP A 55 -25.40 -4.54 -0.43
C ASP A 55 -23.87 -4.67 -0.29
N ASP A 56 -23.20 -5.13 -1.35
CA ASP A 56 -21.74 -5.10 -1.49
C ASP A 56 -21.32 -4.25 -2.70
N PRO A 57 -21.02 -2.96 -2.48
CA PRO A 57 -20.52 -2.06 -3.53
C PRO A 57 -19.20 -2.52 -4.15
N ALA A 58 -18.31 -3.15 -3.38
CA ALA A 58 -16.98 -3.55 -3.83
C ALA A 58 -17.06 -4.75 -4.78
N ALA A 59 -17.84 -5.78 -4.42
CA ALA A 59 -18.12 -6.92 -5.28
C ALA A 59 -18.78 -6.48 -6.60
N TRP A 60 -19.71 -5.52 -6.54
CA TRP A 60 -20.34 -4.96 -7.74
C TRP A 60 -19.33 -4.27 -8.65
N ILE A 61 -18.46 -3.40 -8.12
CA ILE A 61 -17.42 -2.71 -8.88
C ILE A 61 -16.48 -3.71 -9.56
N ILE A 62 -16.05 -4.74 -8.84
CA ILE A 62 -15.23 -5.83 -9.38
C ILE A 62 -15.94 -6.50 -10.54
N ALA A 63 -17.19 -6.93 -10.35
CA ALA A 63 -17.94 -7.63 -11.39
C ALA A 63 -18.07 -6.78 -12.66
N VAL A 64 -18.31 -5.48 -12.53
CA VAL A 64 -18.40 -4.55 -13.68
C VAL A 64 -17.04 -4.36 -14.36
N ALA A 65 -15.97 -4.13 -13.59
CA ALA A 65 -14.62 -3.99 -14.15
C ALA A 65 -14.18 -5.25 -14.91
N PHE A 66 -14.46 -6.43 -14.36
CA PHE A 66 -14.18 -7.71 -15.02
C PHE A 66 -14.95 -7.89 -16.33
N ARG A 67 -16.25 -7.59 -16.36
CA ARG A 67 -17.06 -7.66 -17.59
C ARG A 67 -16.49 -6.74 -18.67
N LYS A 68 -15.99 -5.56 -18.27
CA LYS A 68 -15.34 -4.61 -19.18
C LYS A 68 -14.02 -5.17 -19.73
N LEU A 69 -13.16 -5.75 -18.88
CA LEU A 69 -11.94 -6.42 -19.34
C LEU A 69 -12.25 -7.52 -20.36
N ILE A 70 -13.25 -8.37 -20.09
CA ILE A 70 -13.69 -9.43 -21.02
C ILE A 70 -14.19 -8.82 -22.34
N SER A 71 -15.04 -7.79 -22.27
CA SER A 71 -15.57 -7.11 -23.44
C SER A 71 -14.45 -6.54 -24.31
N GLU A 72 -13.48 -5.84 -23.72
CA GLU A 72 -12.39 -5.21 -24.45
C GLU A 72 -11.49 -6.25 -25.11
N ALA A 73 -11.15 -7.32 -24.39
CA ALA A 73 -10.34 -8.38 -24.93
C ALA A 73 -11.06 -9.19 -26.04
N ARG A 74 -12.40 -9.35 -25.98
CA ARG A 74 -13.20 -9.90 -27.10
C ARG A 74 -13.22 -8.98 -28.32
N ARG A 75 -13.36 -7.66 -28.11
CA ARG A 75 -13.27 -6.65 -29.18
C ARG A 75 -11.91 -6.69 -29.85
N GLU A 76 -10.84 -6.79 -29.07
CA GLU A 76 -9.48 -6.86 -29.58
C GLU A 76 -9.22 -8.18 -30.33
N GLN A 77 -9.73 -9.32 -29.84
CA GLN A 77 -9.66 -10.59 -30.57
C GLN A 77 -10.38 -10.53 -31.93
N THR A 78 -11.49 -9.79 -32.01
CA THR A 78 -12.25 -9.58 -33.26
C THR A 78 -11.47 -8.68 -34.23
N LYS A 79 -10.74 -7.68 -33.71
CA LYS A 79 -9.86 -6.79 -34.50
C LYS A 79 -8.55 -7.47 -34.93
N ARG A 80 -8.02 -8.39 -34.12
CA ARG A 80 -6.71 -9.06 -34.28
C ARG A 80 -6.68 -10.28 -35.19
N THR A 81 -7.77 -10.60 -35.89
CA THR A 81 -7.71 -11.46 -37.10
C THR A 81 -6.80 -10.86 -38.20
N LYS A 82 -6.10 -9.72 -37.96
CA LYS A 82 -5.14 -9.09 -38.87
C LYS A 82 -3.75 -8.69 -38.33
N ARG A 83 -3.34 -8.93 -37.06
CA ARG A 83 -1.91 -8.89 -36.61
C ARG A 83 -1.73 -9.12 -35.10
N ASP A 84 -0.73 -9.95 -34.78
CA ASP A 84 0.00 -10.24 -33.53
C ASP A 84 -0.76 -10.30 -32.18
N ALA A 85 -0.73 -11.50 -31.59
CA ALA A 85 -1.47 -11.86 -30.39
C ALA A 85 -0.79 -11.38 -29.09
N PHE A 86 -1.45 -10.50 -28.33
CA PHE A 86 -1.52 -10.76 -26.89
C PHE A 86 -2.30 -12.06 -26.70
N SER A 87 -1.67 -13.05 -26.09
CA SER A 87 -2.38 -14.23 -25.63
C SER A 87 -3.22 -13.84 -24.42
N HIS A 88 -4.49 -13.49 -24.64
CA HIS A 88 -5.51 -13.44 -23.58
C HIS A 88 -5.83 -14.89 -23.16
N GLU A 89 -4.86 -15.59 -22.57
CA GLU A 89 -5.03 -16.99 -22.16
C GLU A 89 -6.13 -17.12 -21.09
N TRP A 90 -6.28 -16.11 -20.24
CA TRP A 90 -7.35 -15.98 -19.26
C TRP A 90 -8.76 -15.92 -19.88
N LEU A 91 -8.88 -15.53 -21.15
CA LEU A 91 -10.17 -15.49 -21.86
C LEU A 91 -10.73 -16.90 -22.11
N LYS A 92 -9.86 -17.92 -22.14
CA LYS A 92 -10.27 -19.33 -22.30
C LYS A 92 -11.00 -19.86 -21.07
N THR A 93 -10.68 -19.31 -19.89
CA THR A 93 -11.28 -19.63 -18.60
C THR A 93 -12.45 -18.73 -18.22
N ALA A 94 -12.72 -17.64 -18.96
CA ALA A 94 -13.83 -16.74 -18.67
C ALA A 94 -15.17 -17.37 -19.11
N PRO A 95 -16.19 -17.47 -18.21
CA PRO A 95 -17.47 -18.08 -18.56
C PRO A 95 -18.14 -17.36 -19.74
N ARG A 96 -18.64 -18.15 -20.69
CA ARG A 96 -19.22 -17.63 -21.95
C ARG A 96 -20.58 -16.94 -21.73
N ASP A 97 -21.32 -17.34 -20.70
CA ASP A 97 -22.75 -17.08 -20.57
C ASP A 97 -23.13 -16.10 -19.44
N GLY A 98 -22.18 -15.37 -18.88
CA GLY A 98 -22.46 -14.28 -17.92
C GLY A 98 -22.92 -14.71 -16.53
N ALA A 99 -23.17 -16.00 -16.29
CA ALA A 99 -23.19 -16.61 -14.97
C ALA A 99 -21.75 -16.71 -14.46
N MET A 100 -21.40 -15.83 -13.53
CA MET A 100 -20.04 -15.72 -13.01
C MET A 100 -20.06 -16.12 -11.54
N GLU A 101 -19.26 -17.11 -11.16
CA GLU A 101 -18.81 -17.20 -9.78
C GLU A 101 -18.03 -15.92 -9.51
N GLU A 102 -18.51 -15.11 -8.56
CA GLU A 102 -17.84 -13.89 -8.18
C GLU A 102 -16.43 -14.26 -7.72
N PRO A 103 -15.38 -13.70 -8.35
CA PRO A 103 -14.04 -14.02 -7.92
C PRO A 103 -13.95 -13.62 -6.45
N SER A 104 -13.58 -14.54 -5.56
CA SER A 104 -13.58 -14.29 -4.12
C SER A 104 -12.62 -13.16 -3.77
N MET A 105 -12.95 -12.40 -2.73
CA MET A 105 -12.13 -11.27 -2.28
C MET A 105 -10.92 -11.72 -1.45
N ASP A 106 -10.89 -12.96 -0.97
CA ASP A 106 -9.92 -13.46 0.03
C ASP A 106 -8.62 -14.01 -0.57
N GLY A 107 -8.01 -13.27 -1.50
CA GLY A 107 -6.64 -13.53 -1.95
C GLY A 107 -5.61 -12.71 -1.16
N PRO A 108 -4.93 -13.25 -0.13
CA PRO A 108 -3.92 -12.51 0.63
C PRO A 108 -2.67 -12.10 -0.18
N ASP A 109 -2.51 -12.60 -1.41
CA ASP A 109 -1.28 -12.54 -2.19
C ASP A 109 -1.28 -11.48 -3.31
N ASP A 110 -2.44 -11.04 -3.82
CA ASP A 110 -2.48 -10.18 -5.03
C ASP A 110 -1.82 -8.81 -4.80
N ARG A 111 -2.10 -8.13 -3.69
CA ARG A 111 -1.45 -6.84 -3.38
C ARG A 111 0.06 -7.01 -3.17
N LEU A 112 0.50 -8.08 -2.51
CA LEU A 112 1.91 -8.35 -2.28
C LEU A 112 2.64 -8.64 -3.60
N ARG A 113 2.01 -9.41 -4.51
CA ARG A 113 2.49 -9.60 -5.90
C ARG A 113 2.67 -8.27 -6.62
N LEU A 114 1.72 -7.34 -6.48
CA LEU A 114 1.85 -6.00 -7.05
C LEU A 114 3.01 -5.23 -6.44
N ILE A 115 3.21 -5.27 -5.11
CA ILE A 115 4.36 -4.61 -4.48
C ILE A 115 5.67 -5.17 -5.05
N PHE A 116 5.83 -6.49 -5.14
CA PHE A 116 7.04 -7.09 -5.70
C PHE A 116 7.25 -6.79 -7.19
N THR A 117 6.16 -6.61 -7.94
CA THR A 117 6.18 -6.18 -9.35
C THR A 117 6.65 -4.73 -9.45
N CYS A 118 6.05 -3.84 -8.65
CA CYS A 118 6.41 -2.43 -8.60
C CYS A 118 7.81 -2.20 -8.01
N CYS A 119 8.31 -3.10 -7.16
CA CYS A 119 9.66 -3.07 -6.57
C CYS A 119 10.70 -3.85 -7.39
N HIS A 120 10.43 -4.11 -8.68
CA HIS A 120 11.38 -4.81 -9.53
C HIS A 120 12.66 -3.97 -9.76
N PRO A 121 13.88 -4.55 -9.72
CA PRO A 121 15.14 -3.83 -9.89
C PRO A 121 15.33 -3.13 -11.25
N ALA A 122 14.49 -3.47 -12.24
CA ALA A 122 14.48 -2.81 -13.55
C ALA A 122 13.88 -1.39 -13.52
N LEU A 123 13.25 -1.02 -12.41
CA LEU A 123 12.66 0.30 -12.17
C LEU A 123 13.59 1.08 -11.23
N SER A 124 13.75 2.39 -11.46
CA SER A 124 14.46 3.24 -10.51
C SER A 124 13.71 3.31 -9.18
N ARG A 125 14.42 3.54 -8.07
CA ARG A 125 13.82 3.60 -6.73
C ARG A 125 12.65 4.59 -6.66
N GLU A 126 12.82 5.77 -7.25
CA GLU A 126 11.76 6.79 -7.34
C GLU A 126 10.53 6.30 -8.11
N ALA A 127 10.74 5.53 -9.19
CA ALA A 127 9.66 4.95 -9.98
C ALA A 127 8.93 3.84 -9.21
N GLN A 128 9.66 2.99 -8.47
CA GLN A 128 9.08 1.96 -7.61
C GLN A 128 8.15 2.59 -6.56
N ILE A 129 8.62 3.64 -5.90
CA ILE A 129 7.86 4.37 -4.88
C ILE A 129 6.64 5.06 -5.50
N ALA A 130 6.83 5.87 -6.54
CA ALA A 130 5.73 6.63 -7.16
C ALA A 130 4.65 5.71 -7.74
N LEU A 131 5.04 4.62 -8.42
CA LEU A 131 4.09 3.66 -8.96
C LEU A 131 3.33 2.95 -7.84
N THR A 132 4.00 2.57 -6.76
CA THR A 132 3.32 1.86 -5.67
C THR A 132 2.37 2.75 -4.88
N LEU A 133 2.77 3.99 -4.58
CA LEU A 133 1.87 4.96 -3.95
C LEU A 133 0.62 5.23 -4.80
N ARG A 134 0.79 5.28 -6.13
CA ARG A 134 -0.35 5.46 -7.05
C ARG A 134 -1.26 4.23 -7.09
N THR A 135 -0.69 3.05 -7.27
CA THR A 135 -1.44 1.82 -7.58
C THR A 135 -1.96 1.10 -6.35
N LEU A 136 -1.24 1.14 -5.23
CA LEU A 136 -1.62 0.47 -3.99
C LEU A 136 -1.99 1.46 -2.89
N GLY A 137 -1.28 2.59 -2.81
CA GLY A 137 -1.60 3.64 -1.84
C GLY A 137 -2.85 4.44 -2.18
N GLY A 138 -3.32 4.37 -3.44
CA GLY A 138 -4.48 5.12 -3.91
C GLY A 138 -4.25 6.64 -4.02
N LEU A 139 -3.02 7.12 -3.81
CA LEU A 139 -2.69 8.54 -3.91
C LEU A 139 -2.90 9.06 -5.34
N THR A 140 -3.30 10.31 -5.45
CA THR A 140 -3.32 11.04 -6.72
C THR A 140 -1.90 11.45 -7.12
N THR A 141 -1.71 11.73 -8.41
CA THR A 141 -0.43 12.23 -8.92
C THR A 141 -0.01 13.53 -8.23
N VAL A 142 -0.97 14.39 -7.88
CA VAL A 142 -0.74 15.65 -7.16
C VAL A 142 -0.17 15.40 -5.77
N GLU A 143 -0.75 14.45 -5.04
CA GLU A 143 -0.30 14.09 -3.69
C GLU A 143 1.12 13.53 -3.74
N ILE A 144 1.38 12.61 -4.67
CA ILE A 144 2.72 12.03 -4.87
C ILE A 144 3.72 13.13 -5.25
N ALA A 145 3.34 14.09 -6.10
CA ALA A 145 4.21 15.20 -6.50
C ALA A 145 4.64 16.07 -5.31
N LYS A 146 3.73 16.34 -4.37
CA LYS A 146 4.06 17.04 -3.12
C LYS A 146 5.07 16.25 -2.28
N SER A 147 4.84 14.95 -2.09
CA SER A 147 5.75 14.10 -1.30
C SER A 147 7.15 13.96 -1.94
N PHE A 148 7.25 14.08 -3.26
CA PHE A 148 8.51 14.06 -4.01
C PHE A 148 9.16 15.44 -4.20
N LEU A 149 8.51 16.52 -3.77
CA LEU A 149 8.92 17.90 -4.09
C LEU A 149 9.19 18.11 -5.58
N ALA A 150 8.35 17.50 -6.43
CA ALA A 150 8.47 17.52 -7.89
C ALA A 150 7.17 18.04 -8.52
N SER A 151 7.22 18.40 -9.81
CA SER A 151 6.00 18.81 -10.52
C SER A 151 5.10 17.61 -10.83
N GLU A 152 3.78 17.83 -10.82
CA GLU A 152 2.80 16.80 -11.18
C GLU A 152 3.08 16.15 -12.56
N PRO A 153 3.42 16.90 -13.63
CA PRO A 153 3.79 16.29 -14.91
C PRO A 153 5.02 15.38 -14.81
N THR A 154 5.99 15.70 -13.96
CA THR A 154 7.20 14.87 -13.75
C THR A 154 6.82 13.53 -13.13
N ILE A 155 5.94 13.54 -12.12
CA ILE A 155 5.44 12.31 -11.49
C ILE A 155 4.57 11.51 -12.44
N ALA A 156 3.66 12.16 -13.18
CA ALA A 156 2.82 11.50 -14.18
C ALA A 156 3.68 10.75 -15.20
N GLN A 157 4.69 11.42 -15.78
CA GLN A 157 5.61 10.79 -16.73
C GLN A 157 6.43 9.68 -16.09
N ARG A 158 6.86 9.82 -14.83
CA ARG A 158 7.59 8.78 -14.09
C ARG A 158 6.73 7.52 -13.96
N ILE A 159 5.46 7.65 -13.58
CA ILE A 159 4.52 6.54 -13.46
C ILE A 159 4.29 5.87 -14.82
N VAL A 160 4.02 6.65 -15.88
CA VAL A 160 3.83 6.10 -17.23
C VAL A 160 5.05 5.33 -17.72
N ARG A 161 6.26 5.88 -17.53
CA ARG A 161 7.52 5.19 -17.89
C ARG A 161 7.71 3.90 -17.08
N ALA A 162 7.34 3.90 -15.80
CA ALA A 162 7.44 2.72 -14.94
C ALA A 162 6.52 1.59 -15.43
N LYS A 163 5.25 1.90 -15.71
CA LYS A 163 4.29 0.93 -16.27
C LYS A 163 4.76 0.38 -17.61
N ARG A 164 5.21 1.26 -18.52
CA ARG A 164 5.75 0.85 -19.81
C ARG A 164 6.95 -0.10 -19.65
N LYS A 165 7.85 0.20 -18.71
CA LYS A 165 9.02 -0.66 -18.42
C LYS A 165 8.62 -2.03 -17.87
N ILE A 166 7.58 -2.13 -17.04
CA ILE A 166 7.02 -3.40 -16.56
C ILE A 166 6.56 -4.26 -17.75
N THR A 167 5.80 -3.65 -18.67
CA THR A 167 5.29 -4.32 -19.87
C THR A 167 6.42 -4.74 -20.82
N GLU A 168 7.33 -3.83 -21.16
CA GLU A 168 8.45 -4.08 -22.08
C GLU A 168 9.41 -5.16 -21.56
N ALA A 169 9.70 -5.14 -20.25
CA ALA A 169 10.57 -6.13 -19.61
C ALA A 169 9.84 -7.44 -19.25
N ARG A 170 8.54 -7.56 -19.54
CA ARG A 170 7.70 -8.73 -19.23
C ARG A 170 7.83 -9.16 -17.77
N ILE A 171 7.81 -8.20 -16.86
CA ILE A 171 7.97 -8.48 -15.43
C ILE A 171 6.74 -9.26 -14.97
N PRO A 172 6.91 -10.48 -14.43
CA PRO A 172 5.78 -11.31 -14.06
C PRO A 172 5.04 -10.72 -12.86
N TYR A 173 3.71 -10.75 -12.93
CA TYR A 173 2.85 -10.38 -11.80
C TYR A 173 2.74 -11.54 -10.80
N ALA A 174 3.81 -11.76 -10.05
CA ALA A 174 3.94 -12.84 -9.10
C ALA A 174 4.88 -12.46 -7.96
N VAL A 175 4.76 -13.16 -6.83
CA VAL A 175 5.80 -13.15 -5.81
C VAL A 175 7.01 -13.83 -6.44
N PRO A 176 8.18 -13.18 -6.46
CA PRO A 176 9.36 -13.76 -7.08
C PRO A 176 9.83 -14.97 -6.25
N PRO A 177 10.58 -15.91 -6.85
CA PRO A 177 11.16 -17.04 -6.12
C PRO A 177 12.04 -16.55 -4.97
N ALA A 178 12.19 -17.38 -3.93
CA ALA A 178 12.83 -17.00 -2.67
C ALA A 178 14.22 -16.37 -2.85
N GLU A 179 15.00 -16.86 -3.82
CA GLU A 179 16.32 -16.34 -4.18
C GLU A 179 16.33 -14.87 -4.69
N GLN A 180 15.20 -14.39 -5.21
CA GLN A 180 15.02 -13.03 -5.72
C GLN A 180 14.29 -12.11 -4.72
N LEU A 181 13.84 -12.62 -3.58
CA LEU A 181 13.20 -11.79 -2.56
C LEU A 181 14.19 -10.78 -1.93
N PRO A 182 15.42 -11.17 -1.52
CA PRO A 182 16.34 -10.25 -0.83
C PRO A 182 16.67 -8.99 -1.62
N ILE A 183 16.89 -9.10 -2.94
CA ILE A 183 17.27 -7.95 -3.78
C ILE A 183 16.14 -6.90 -3.90
N ARG A 184 14.88 -7.30 -3.67
CA ARG A 184 13.72 -6.40 -3.73
C ARG A 184 13.24 -5.96 -2.35
N LEU A 185 13.69 -6.62 -1.30
CA LEU A 185 13.14 -6.52 0.04
C LEU A 185 13.25 -5.11 0.63
N ALA A 186 14.41 -4.48 0.48
CA ALA A 186 14.61 -3.10 0.94
C ALA A 186 13.70 -2.09 0.22
N SER A 187 13.29 -2.37 -1.03
CA SER A 187 12.29 -1.56 -1.76
C SER A 187 10.88 -1.82 -1.24
N VAL A 188 10.54 -3.08 -1.05
CA VAL A 188 9.24 -3.50 -0.51
C VAL A 188 9.00 -2.90 0.87
N GLN A 189 9.97 -3.04 1.78
CA GLN A 189 9.90 -2.50 3.14
C GLN A 189 9.71 -0.98 3.15
N ALA A 190 10.49 -0.24 2.38
CA ALA A 190 10.36 1.22 2.31
C ALA A 190 9.05 1.66 1.70
N VAL A 191 8.56 0.95 0.68
CA VAL A 191 7.27 1.26 0.08
C VAL A 191 6.13 1.02 1.05
N ILE A 192 6.14 -0.09 1.80
CA ILE A 192 5.15 -0.36 2.85
C ILE A 192 5.21 0.74 3.91
N TYR A 193 6.41 1.13 4.35
CA TYR A 193 6.58 2.19 5.33
C TYR A 193 6.11 3.56 4.82
N LEU A 194 6.30 3.86 3.54
CA LEU A 194 5.81 5.10 2.92
C LEU A 194 4.29 5.12 2.82
N ILE A 195 3.66 3.98 2.49
CA ILE A 195 2.19 3.85 2.53
C ILE A 195 1.69 4.13 3.95
N PHE A 196 2.33 3.53 4.96
CA PHE A 196 2.00 3.79 6.36
C PHE A 196 2.14 5.27 6.73
N ASN A 197 3.28 5.89 6.40
CA ASN A 197 3.53 7.29 6.74
C ASN A 197 2.54 8.25 6.06
N GLU A 198 2.16 7.99 4.81
CA GLU A 198 1.09 8.77 4.17
C GLU A 198 -0.25 8.57 4.87
N GLY A 199 -0.55 7.37 5.34
CA GLY A 199 -1.75 7.13 6.15
C GLY A 199 -1.70 7.88 7.47
N TYR A 200 -0.54 7.86 8.12
CA TYR A 200 -0.33 8.33 9.47
C TYR A 200 -0.25 9.87 9.52
N ALA A 201 0.38 10.52 8.55
CA ALA A 201 0.55 11.97 8.51
C ALA A 201 0.01 12.53 7.20
N ALA A 202 -1.24 12.20 6.88
CA ALA A 202 -1.87 12.48 5.59
C ALA A 202 -1.54 13.89 5.11
N THR A 203 -0.74 13.96 4.04
CA THR A 203 -0.21 15.23 3.51
C THR A 203 -1.25 15.97 2.66
N SER A 204 -2.42 15.34 2.49
CA SER A 204 -3.52 15.78 1.64
C SER A 204 -4.86 15.12 2.02
N GLY A 205 -5.96 15.78 1.65
CA GLY A 205 -7.33 15.35 1.95
C GLY A 205 -7.89 15.94 3.25
N ASP A 206 -9.19 15.72 3.50
CA ASP A 206 -9.93 16.33 4.62
C ASP A 206 -9.65 15.67 5.99
N HIS A 207 -8.86 14.58 6.01
CA HIS A 207 -8.50 13.85 7.22
C HIS A 207 -6.99 13.89 7.42
N LEU A 208 -6.56 14.30 8.61
CA LEU A 208 -5.16 14.31 9.03
C LEU A 208 -4.55 12.91 9.19
N ILE A 209 -5.40 11.88 9.27
CA ILE A 209 -5.02 10.47 9.37
C ILE A 209 -5.95 9.65 8.47
N ARG A 210 -5.40 8.89 7.53
CA ARG A 210 -6.11 7.89 6.71
C ARG A 210 -5.91 6.51 7.32
N ARG A 211 -6.68 6.20 8.37
CA ARG A 211 -6.50 4.97 9.18
C ARG A 211 -6.55 3.68 8.35
N GLU A 212 -7.40 3.64 7.32
CA GLU A 212 -7.49 2.49 6.40
C GLU A 212 -6.16 2.19 5.70
N LEU A 213 -5.38 3.23 5.39
CA LEU A 213 -4.08 3.10 4.74
C LEU A 213 -3.00 2.59 5.71
N CYS A 214 -3.03 3.05 6.97
CA CYS A 214 -2.17 2.54 8.03
C CYS A 214 -2.43 1.05 8.29
N GLN A 215 -3.70 0.69 8.48
CA GLN A 215 -4.13 -0.69 8.72
C GLN A 215 -3.73 -1.62 7.58
N GLU A 216 -3.83 -1.15 6.33
CA GLU A 216 -3.39 -1.92 5.19
C GLU A 216 -1.88 -2.10 5.16
N ALA A 217 -1.09 -1.07 5.45
CA ALA A 217 0.37 -1.19 5.51
C ALA A 217 0.80 -2.20 6.60
N ILE A 218 0.15 -2.17 7.77
CA ILE A 218 0.33 -3.16 8.83
C ILE A 218 -0.01 -4.57 8.33
N ARG A 219 -1.17 -4.74 7.67
CA ARG A 219 -1.57 -6.03 7.09
C ARG A 219 -0.51 -6.55 6.10
N LEU A 220 0.01 -5.69 5.22
CA LEU A 220 1.04 -6.05 4.25
C LEU A 220 2.35 -6.44 4.91
N ALA A 221 2.78 -5.73 5.96
CA ALA A 221 3.97 -6.11 6.73
C ALA A 221 3.79 -7.46 7.45
N ARG A 222 2.60 -7.78 7.95
CA ARG A 222 2.29 -9.11 8.52
C ARG A 222 2.45 -10.21 7.49
N VAL A 223 1.91 -10.03 6.28
CA VAL A 223 2.07 -11.01 5.19
C VAL A 223 3.55 -11.13 4.80
N LEU A 224 4.30 -10.01 4.76
CA LEU A 224 5.73 -10.03 4.49
C LEU A 224 6.53 -10.81 5.54
N CYS A 225 6.18 -10.68 6.83
CA CYS A 225 6.77 -11.47 7.91
C CYS A 225 6.46 -12.98 7.76
N GLN A 226 5.25 -13.33 7.34
CA GLN A 226 4.87 -14.73 7.10
C GLN A 226 5.62 -15.34 5.90
N LEU A 227 5.84 -14.54 4.84
CA LEU A 227 6.57 -14.97 3.65
C LEU A 227 8.07 -15.17 3.93
N LEU A 228 8.64 -14.35 4.82
CA LEU A 228 10.07 -14.34 5.17
C LEU A 228 10.25 -14.32 6.70
N PRO A 229 9.95 -15.43 7.41
CA PRO A 229 9.97 -15.47 8.87
C PRO A 229 11.38 -15.29 9.47
N GLY A 230 12.43 -15.51 8.68
CA GLY A 230 13.82 -15.34 9.09
C GLY A 230 14.40 -13.94 8.84
N GLU A 231 13.60 -12.99 8.36
CA GLU A 231 14.04 -11.62 8.08
C GLU A 231 13.69 -10.68 9.25
N PRO A 232 14.65 -10.32 10.12
CA PRO A 232 14.39 -9.49 11.29
C PRO A 232 13.99 -8.06 10.93
N GLU A 233 14.38 -7.58 9.76
CA GLU A 233 14.04 -6.22 9.34
C GLU A 233 12.54 -6.07 9.02
N ASN A 234 11.88 -7.15 8.59
CA ASN A 234 10.42 -7.18 8.43
C ASN A 234 9.71 -7.09 9.78
N LEU A 235 10.24 -7.76 10.80
CA LEU A 235 9.73 -7.67 12.17
C LEU A 235 9.91 -6.25 12.73
N GLY A 236 11.10 -5.66 12.53
CA GLY A 236 11.36 -4.27 12.89
C GLY A 236 10.38 -3.29 12.24
N LEU A 237 10.11 -3.46 10.94
CA LEU A 237 9.13 -2.63 10.22
C LEU A 237 7.71 -2.79 10.77
N LEU A 238 7.26 -4.03 11.01
CA LEU A 238 5.94 -4.28 11.58
C LEU A 238 5.79 -3.68 12.98
N ALA A 239 6.78 -3.90 13.84
CA ALA A 239 6.81 -3.34 15.20
C ALA A 239 6.75 -1.81 15.19
N LEU A 240 7.56 -1.16 14.34
CA LEU A 240 7.55 0.30 14.19
C LEU A 240 6.17 0.83 13.83
N MET A 241 5.49 0.19 12.86
CA MET A 241 4.16 0.63 12.42
C MET A 241 3.10 0.42 13.51
N LEU A 242 3.11 -0.72 14.22
CA LEU A 242 2.21 -0.97 15.34
C LEU A 242 2.40 0.05 16.48
N LEU A 243 3.64 0.31 16.86
CA LEU A 243 3.98 1.28 17.91
C LEU A 243 3.61 2.73 17.53
N HIS A 244 3.57 3.03 16.23
CA HIS A 244 3.08 4.32 15.76
C HIS A 244 1.55 4.37 15.72
N ASP A 245 0.89 3.35 15.15
CA ASP A 245 -0.57 3.31 14.99
C ASP A 245 -1.29 3.23 16.33
N SER A 246 -0.66 2.65 17.35
CA SER A 246 -1.23 2.57 18.70
C SER A 246 -1.59 3.93 19.29
N ARG A 247 -0.95 5.00 18.81
CA ARG A 247 -1.21 6.37 19.26
C ARG A 247 -2.25 7.10 18.41
N ALA A 248 -2.74 6.51 17.32
CA ALA A 248 -3.57 7.21 16.33
C ALA A 248 -4.79 7.91 16.94
N GLY A 249 -5.39 7.33 17.99
CA GLY A 249 -6.52 7.91 18.72
C GLY A 249 -6.19 9.16 19.55
N ALA A 250 -4.92 9.37 19.91
CA ALA A 250 -4.46 10.51 20.72
C ALA A 250 -3.90 11.67 19.89
N ARG A 251 -3.70 11.48 18.58
CA ARG A 251 -2.96 12.44 17.73
C ARG A 251 -3.77 13.64 17.27
N VAL A 252 -5.08 13.54 17.27
CA VAL A 252 -5.98 14.59 16.80
C VAL A 252 -6.97 14.89 17.91
N ASN A 253 -7.03 16.14 18.33
CA ASN A 253 -7.99 16.57 19.35
C ASN A 253 -9.40 16.74 18.75
N PRO A 254 -10.44 16.99 19.58
CA PRO A 254 -11.81 17.21 19.08
C PRO A 254 -11.96 18.41 18.13
N SER A 255 -11.02 19.36 18.12
CA SER A 255 -11.00 20.48 17.16
C SER A 255 -10.29 20.14 15.85
N GLY A 256 -9.84 18.90 15.66
CA GLY A 256 -9.21 18.44 14.41
C GLY A 256 -7.76 18.89 14.26
N GLN A 257 -7.04 19.21 15.35
CA GLN A 257 -5.66 19.68 15.33
C GLN A 257 -4.70 18.58 15.82
N LEU A 258 -3.48 18.59 15.28
CA LEU A 258 -2.41 17.67 15.71
C LEU A 258 -1.97 17.98 17.15
N VAL A 259 -1.85 16.93 17.94
CA VAL A 259 -1.37 16.99 19.33
C VAL A 259 0.11 16.54 19.38
N PRO A 260 1.03 17.39 19.90
CA PRO A 260 2.43 17.02 20.14
C PRO A 260 2.56 15.75 20.98
N LEU A 261 3.61 14.95 20.77
CA LEU A 261 3.74 13.64 21.40
C LEU A 261 3.73 13.71 22.94
N GLU A 262 4.35 14.75 23.48
CA GLU A 262 4.43 15.06 24.91
C GLU A 262 3.08 15.47 25.52
N GLU A 263 2.15 15.98 24.71
CA GLU A 263 0.82 16.43 25.10
C GLU A 263 -0.28 15.37 24.83
N GLN A 264 0.07 14.27 24.17
CA GLN A 264 -0.89 13.20 23.87
C GLN A 264 -1.36 12.50 25.16
N ASP A 265 -2.68 12.32 25.26
CA ASP A 265 -3.27 11.50 26.31
C ASP A 265 -2.92 10.02 26.07
N ARG A 266 -1.98 9.51 26.86
CA ARG A 266 -1.50 8.12 26.76
C ARG A 266 -2.57 7.09 27.16
N SER A 267 -3.63 7.49 27.86
CA SER A 267 -4.74 6.59 28.17
C SER A 267 -5.56 6.21 26.93
N LEU A 268 -5.44 7.00 25.85
CA LEU A 268 -6.06 6.72 24.56
C LEU A 268 -5.19 5.84 23.65
N TRP A 269 -4.00 5.43 24.11
CA TRP A 269 -3.11 4.58 23.32
C TRP A 269 -3.58 3.12 23.36
N ASP A 270 -3.57 2.47 22.20
CA ASP A 270 -3.93 1.07 22.05
C ASP A 270 -2.88 0.17 22.70
N GLN A 271 -3.20 -0.34 23.89
CA GLN A 271 -2.29 -1.18 24.65
C GLN A 271 -2.02 -2.51 23.95
N SER A 272 -2.97 -3.04 23.17
CA SER A 272 -2.79 -4.31 22.46
C SER A 272 -1.76 -4.19 21.34
N GLU A 273 -1.79 -3.09 20.59
CA GLU A 273 -0.78 -2.80 19.56
C GLU A 273 0.58 -2.46 20.17
N ILE A 274 0.61 -1.82 21.35
CA ILE A 274 1.85 -1.60 22.10
C ILE A 274 2.47 -2.93 22.51
N GLU A 275 1.73 -3.77 23.23
CA GLU A 275 2.20 -5.08 23.69
C GLU A 275 2.73 -5.92 22.52
N GLU A 276 1.96 -6.01 21.43
CA GLU A 276 2.38 -6.74 20.24
C GLU A 276 3.63 -6.12 19.58
N GLY A 277 3.67 -4.79 19.44
CA GLY A 277 4.79 -4.08 18.85
C GLY A 277 6.08 -4.26 19.64
N LEU A 278 6.00 -4.25 20.97
CA LEU A 278 7.12 -4.51 21.88
C LEU A 278 7.65 -5.93 21.74
N ASP A 279 6.77 -6.94 21.77
CA ASP A 279 7.14 -8.35 21.60
C ASP A 279 7.85 -8.59 20.26
N ILE A 280 7.35 -7.99 19.17
CA ILE A 280 7.93 -8.12 17.85
C ILE A 280 9.28 -7.40 17.76
N ALA A 281 9.41 -6.21 18.35
CA ALA A 281 10.67 -5.47 18.39
C ALA A 281 11.76 -6.23 19.14
N GLU A 282 11.43 -6.84 20.29
CA GLU A 282 12.36 -7.68 21.05
C GLU A 282 12.81 -8.90 20.24
N LYS A 283 11.86 -9.61 19.62
CA LYS A 283 12.16 -10.73 18.72
C LYS A 283 13.09 -10.32 17.59
N ALA A 284 12.85 -9.17 16.94
CA ALA A 284 13.69 -8.67 15.86
C ALA A 284 15.14 -8.43 16.32
N LEU A 285 15.31 -7.72 17.44
CA LEU A 285 16.63 -7.38 17.99
C LEU A 285 17.42 -8.60 18.49
N SER A 286 16.72 -9.64 18.97
CA SER A 286 17.35 -10.89 19.44
C SER A 286 18.12 -11.65 18.35
N THR A 287 17.86 -11.36 17.07
CA THR A 287 18.51 -12.03 15.93
C THR A 287 19.93 -11.55 15.63
N LEU A 288 20.42 -10.51 16.34
CA LEU A 288 21.76 -9.92 16.21
C LEU A 288 22.15 -9.42 14.81
N ARG A 289 21.16 -9.22 13.91
CA ARG A 289 21.31 -8.60 12.59
C ARG A 289 20.51 -7.30 12.56
N VAL A 290 21.04 -6.28 13.24
CA VAL A 290 20.36 -4.98 13.42
C VAL A 290 20.27 -4.22 12.10
N GLY A 291 19.09 -3.70 11.78
CA GLY A 291 18.85 -2.80 10.65
C GLY A 291 18.04 -1.55 11.03
N PRO A 292 17.82 -0.63 10.07
CA PRO A 292 17.23 0.68 10.34
C PRO A 292 15.82 0.66 10.95
N TYR A 293 14.91 -0.20 10.46
CA TYR A 293 13.56 -0.32 11.01
C TYR A 293 13.55 -0.93 12.41
N GLN A 294 14.48 -1.84 12.71
CA GLN A 294 14.63 -2.37 14.08
C GLN A 294 15.05 -1.27 15.05
N LEU A 295 15.99 -0.40 14.66
CA LEU A 295 16.41 0.73 15.48
C LEU A 295 15.29 1.76 15.66
N GLN A 296 14.56 2.07 14.59
CA GLN A 296 13.39 2.96 14.66
C GLN A 296 12.29 2.38 15.55
N ALA A 297 12.01 1.08 15.45
CA ALA A 297 11.06 0.39 16.33
C ALA A 297 11.50 0.45 17.80
N ALA A 298 12.80 0.27 18.07
CA ALA A 298 13.34 0.39 19.43
C ALA A 298 13.18 1.81 20.00
N ILE A 299 13.35 2.85 19.17
CA ILE A 299 13.09 4.24 19.57
C ILE A 299 11.59 4.44 19.88
N ALA A 300 10.72 3.98 18.99
CA ALA A 300 9.27 4.04 19.20
C ALA A 300 8.83 3.28 20.46
N ALA A 301 9.46 2.14 20.74
CA ALA A 301 9.20 1.31 21.91
C ALA A 301 9.54 2.04 23.22
N LEU A 302 10.64 2.80 23.27
CA LEU A 302 11.00 3.59 24.45
C LEU A 302 10.00 4.70 24.73
N HIS A 303 9.46 5.33 23.68
CA HIS A 303 8.35 6.25 23.85
C HIS A 303 7.09 5.54 24.35
N ALA A 304 6.74 4.38 23.77
CA ALA A 304 5.54 3.63 24.12
C ALA A 304 5.55 3.10 25.56
N GLN A 305 6.71 2.69 26.08
CA GLN A 305 6.86 2.13 27.43
C GLN A 305 6.87 3.18 28.54
N ALA A 306 7.19 4.45 28.23
CA ALA A 306 7.24 5.48 29.25
C ALA A 306 5.82 5.76 29.82
N PRO A 307 5.61 5.77 31.15
CA PRO A 307 4.30 6.10 31.70
C PRO A 307 3.89 7.56 31.41
N THR A 308 4.86 8.47 31.41
CA THR A 308 4.67 9.89 31.06
C THR A 308 5.71 10.35 30.05
N ALA A 309 5.49 11.52 29.44
CA ALA A 309 6.47 12.13 28.55
C ALA A 309 7.82 12.40 29.26
N ALA A 310 7.78 12.79 30.54
CA ALA A 310 8.96 13.08 31.34
C ALA A 310 9.80 11.83 31.67
N ASP A 311 9.16 10.66 31.74
CA ASP A 311 9.82 9.38 32.02
C ASP A 311 10.50 8.75 30.80
N THR A 312 10.45 9.41 29.64
CA THR A 312 11.07 8.90 28.41
C THR A 312 12.60 8.86 28.57
N ASP A 313 13.20 7.70 28.31
CA ASP A 313 14.66 7.50 28.37
C ASP A 313 15.35 8.13 27.14
N TRP A 314 15.53 9.45 27.20
CA TRP A 314 16.17 10.23 26.15
C TRP A 314 17.64 9.85 25.91
N VAL A 315 18.36 9.39 26.94
CA VAL A 315 19.75 8.95 26.82
C VAL A 315 19.83 7.71 25.92
N ARG A 316 18.95 6.73 26.15
CA ARG A 316 18.90 5.53 25.33
C ARG A 316 18.39 5.82 23.91
N ILE A 317 17.42 6.71 23.76
CA ILE A 317 16.94 7.17 22.44
C ILE A 317 18.07 7.83 21.65
N ALA A 318 18.85 8.73 22.26
CA ALA A 318 19.99 9.38 21.61
C ALA A 318 21.01 8.35 21.11
N GLY A 319 21.37 7.37 21.95
CA GLY A 319 22.28 6.28 21.54
C GLY A 319 21.73 5.39 20.41
N LEU A 320 20.41 5.21 20.31
CA LEU A 320 19.79 4.52 19.17
C LEU A 320 19.83 5.35 17.89
N TYR A 321 19.62 6.67 17.98
CA TYR A 321 19.78 7.58 16.84
C TYR A 321 21.21 7.61 16.31
N GLU A 322 22.21 7.61 17.18
CA GLU A 322 23.62 7.51 16.79
C GLU A 322 23.89 6.24 15.96
N LYS A 323 23.34 5.09 16.39
CA LYS A 323 23.43 3.84 15.62
C LYS A 323 22.70 3.95 14.27
N LEU A 324 21.53 4.57 14.25
CA LEU A 324 20.73 4.74 13.04
C LEU A 324 21.42 5.62 11.99
N LEU A 325 22.14 6.67 12.43
CA LEU A 325 22.96 7.51 11.55
C LEU A 325 24.02 6.71 10.79
N GLY A 326 24.53 5.62 11.38
CA GLY A 326 25.45 4.68 10.72
C GLY A 326 24.88 4.03 9.45
N PHE A 327 23.55 3.86 9.36
CA PHE A 327 22.87 3.30 8.19
C PHE A 327 22.52 4.36 7.13
N ASN A 328 22.37 5.61 7.54
CA ASN A 328 21.89 6.72 6.70
C ASN A 328 22.98 7.78 6.47
N ARG A 329 24.23 7.37 6.19
CA ARG A 329 25.28 8.32 5.78
C ARG A 329 24.93 8.93 4.42
N SER A 330 24.17 10.02 4.47
CA SER A 330 23.98 10.97 3.37
C SER A 330 25.10 12.00 3.44
N ALA A 331 25.60 12.46 2.29
CA ALA A 331 26.60 13.53 2.22
C ALA A 331 26.18 14.85 2.89
N VAL A 332 24.90 14.97 3.29
CA VAL A 332 24.31 16.13 3.98
C VAL A 332 24.33 15.99 5.51
N VAL A 333 24.43 14.76 6.03
CA VAL A 333 24.52 14.48 7.48
C VAL A 333 25.87 13.80 7.71
N GLY A 334 26.93 14.60 7.55
CA GLY A 334 28.32 14.23 7.82
C GLY A 334 28.81 14.90 9.09
#